data_AF-A0A2Z4K010-F1
#
_entry.id   AF-A0A2Z4K010-F1
#
_cell.length_a   1.000
_cell.length_b   1.000
_cell.length_c   1.000
_cell.angle_alpha   90.00
_cell.angle_beta   90.00
_cell.angle_gamma   90.00
#
_symmetry.space_group_name_H-M   'P 1'
#
loop_
_entity.id
_entity.type
_entity.pdbx_description
1 polymer ?
#
loop_
_entity_poly.entity_id
_entity_poly.type
_entity_poly.pdbx_seq_one_letter_code
_entity_poly.pdbx_strand_id
1 'polypeptide(L)'
;MRKLVERELTSEGPRREGTARAKGRSVTVNAAESPIAWLHSRGHLPARLFDAGEALRADYERAQLSPNVTMRWDPVRIKTTGDTGLNASERQIAAKQRFDGAMNAAGKGLEDVLWRVVCAGEGLPQAEKTLGWPARSGKLVLKLALERVADFYRIR
;
A
#
# COMPACT_ATOMS: atom_id res chain seq x y z
N MET A 1 14.37 -18.47 -6.37
CA MET A 1 14.58 -18.32 -4.91
C MET A 1 13.53 -17.38 -4.34
N ARG A 2 12.59 -17.88 -3.53
CA ARG A 2 11.57 -17.08 -2.85
C ARG A 2 12.22 -16.39 -1.63
N LYS A 3 12.11 -15.06 -1.52
CA LYS A 3 12.61 -14.32 -0.35
C LYS A 3 11.44 -14.16 0.63
N LEU A 4 11.50 -14.96 1.69
CA LEU A 4 10.51 -15.09 2.74
C LEU A 4 10.91 -14.18 3.91
N VAL A 5 10.05 -13.26 4.33
CA VAL A 5 10.26 -12.41 5.52
C VAL A 5 9.17 -12.71 6.53
N GLU A 6 9.56 -13.08 7.76
CA GLU A 6 8.62 -13.33 8.86
C GLU A 6 8.06 -12.00 9.41
N ARG A 7 6.73 -11.91 9.54
CA ARG A 7 6.02 -10.77 10.16
C ARG A 7 4.97 -11.25 11.15
N GLU A 8 4.88 -10.65 12.33
CA GLU A 8 3.83 -11.01 13.31
C GLU A 8 2.44 -10.59 12.82
N LEU A 9 1.48 -11.51 12.90
CA LEU A 9 0.09 -11.36 12.50
C LEU A 9 -0.77 -10.99 13.71
N THR A 10 -1.36 -9.80 13.70
CA THR A 10 -2.43 -9.40 14.62
C THR A 10 -3.79 -9.51 13.93
N SER A 11 -4.89 -9.46 14.70
CA SER A 11 -6.25 -9.49 14.17
C SER A 11 -6.59 -8.34 13.21
N GLU A 12 -5.72 -7.34 13.07
CA GLU A 12 -5.89 -6.16 12.22
C GLU A 12 -4.84 -6.05 11.09
N GLY A 13 -3.97 -7.05 10.93
CA GLY A 13 -2.88 -7.06 9.94
C GLY A 13 -1.47 -7.06 10.58
N PRO A 14 -0.40 -7.08 9.76
CA PRO A 14 0.95 -7.27 10.25
C PRO A 14 1.52 -6.00 10.93
N ARG A 15 1.94 -6.13 12.20
CA ARG A 15 2.52 -5.03 13.00
C ARG A 15 4.06 -5.04 12.90
N ARG A 16 4.68 -3.86 12.84
CA ARG A 16 6.14 -3.64 12.75
C ARG A 16 6.60 -3.03 14.09
N GLU A 17 7.40 -3.77 14.86
CA GLU A 17 8.08 -3.43 16.14
C GLU A 17 7.30 -3.54 17.46
N GLY A 18 7.96 -4.20 18.43
CA GLY A 18 7.54 -4.34 19.82
C GLY A 18 8.24 -5.50 20.56
N THR A 19 9.01 -5.16 21.59
CA THR A 19 9.83 -6.03 22.45
C THR A 19 9.09 -7.26 23.02
N ALA A 20 9.69 -8.43 22.87
CA ALA A 20 9.49 -9.72 23.56
C ALA A 20 8.11 -10.07 24.20
N ARG A 21 7.53 -11.13 23.59
CA ARG A 21 6.75 -12.25 24.20
C ARG A 21 5.25 -12.05 24.47
N ALA A 22 4.47 -12.20 23.41
CA ALA A 22 3.39 -13.19 23.35
C ALA A 22 3.57 -13.94 22.01
N LYS A 23 3.25 -15.24 21.94
CA LYS A 23 3.54 -16.11 20.77
C LYS A 23 2.72 -15.66 19.54
N GLY A 24 3.18 -14.61 18.87
CA GLY A 24 2.57 -14.05 17.67
C GLY A 24 2.72 -15.02 16.51
N ARG A 25 1.64 -15.24 15.77
CA ARG A 25 1.70 -16.00 14.52
C ARG A 25 2.58 -15.23 13.54
N SER A 26 3.74 -15.73 13.16
CA SER A 26 4.50 -15.15 12.05
C SER A 26 3.86 -15.57 10.72
N VAL A 27 3.72 -14.63 9.79
CA VAL A 27 3.32 -14.86 8.40
C VAL A 27 4.48 -14.51 7.51
N THR A 28 4.78 -15.44 6.62
CA THR A 28 5.81 -15.30 5.61
C THR A 28 5.22 -14.60 4.40
N VAL A 29 5.48 -13.30 4.26
CA VAL A 29 4.98 -12.53 3.11
C VAL A 29 5.97 -12.71 1.97
N ASN A 30 5.48 -13.07 0.78
CA ASN A 30 6.31 -13.10 -0.40
C ASN A 30 6.57 -11.65 -0.83
N ALA A 31 7.78 -11.14 -0.61
CA ALA A 31 8.15 -9.78 -0.98
C ALA A 31 8.01 -9.50 -2.50
N ALA A 32 7.84 -10.53 -3.35
CA ALA A 32 7.52 -10.36 -4.76
C ALA A 32 6.03 -9.99 -5.02
N GLU A 33 5.15 -10.12 -4.03
CA GLU A 33 3.73 -9.73 -4.14
C GLU A 33 3.53 -8.21 -4.11
N SER A 34 4.51 -7.47 -3.61
CA SER A 34 4.51 -6.00 -3.57
C SER A 34 5.85 -5.46 -4.11
N PRO A 35 5.88 -4.82 -5.29
CA PRO A 35 7.09 -4.24 -5.86
C PRO A 35 7.80 -3.25 -4.92
N ILE A 36 7.04 -2.48 -4.13
CA ILE A 36 7.59 -1.53 -3.15
C ILE A 36 8.25 -2.24 -1.97
N ALA A 37 7.68 -3.37 -1.50
CA ALA A 37 8.30 -4.19 -0.46
C ALA A 37 9.61 -4.82 -0.94
N TRP A 38 9.65 -5.27 -2.19
CA TRP A 38 10.89 -5.75 -2.81
C TRP A 38 11.95 -4.65 -2.87
N LEU A 39 11.58 -3.45 -3.36
CA LEU A 39 12.49 -2.30 -3.46
C LEU A 39 13.05 -1.88 -2.09
N HIS A 40 12.20 -1.83 -1.08
CA HIS A 40 12.61 -1.53 0.30
C HIS A 40 13.57 -2.61 0.84
N SER A 41 13.27 -3.89 0.64
CA SER A 41 14.13 -5.01 1.09
C SER A 41 15.53 -5.04 0.45
N ARG A 42 15.70 -4.34 -0.67
CA ARG A 42 16.97 -4.18 -1.40
C ARG A 42 17.66 -2.84 -1.13
N GLY A 43 17.13 -2.02 -0.22
CA GLY A 43 17.66 -0.69 0.09
C GLY A 43 17.47 0.32 -1.04
N HIS A 44 16.56 0.06 -1.98
CA HIS A 44 16.28 0.99 -3.08
C HIS A 44 15.24 2.04 -2.71
N LEU A 45 14.47 1.80 -1.65
CA LEU A 45 13.45 2.71 -1.13
C LEU A 45 13.69 2.90 0.37
N PRO A 46 13.77 4.14 0.89
CA PRO A 46 13.88 4.38 2.33
C PRO A 46 12.55 4.09 3.04
N ALA A 47 12.60 3.85 4.35
CA ALA A 47 11.43 3.49 5.16
C ALA A 47 10.26 4.49 5.01
N ARG A 48 10.55 5.80 5.06
CA ARG A 48 9.55 6.87 4.87
C ARG A 48 8.71 6.70 3.60
N LEU A 49 9.37 6.44 2.47
CA LEU A 49 8.69 6.31 1.17
C LEU A 49 7.99 4.95 1.04
N PHE A 50 8.54 3.92 1.68
CA PHE A 50 7.87 2.63 1.79
C PHE A 50 6.57 2.75 2.59
N ASP A 51 6.60 3.40 3.76
CA ASP A 51 5.41 3.61 4.59
C ASP A 51 4.36 4.48 3.88
N ALA A 52 4.78 5.48 3.09
CA ALA A 52 3.89 6.25 2.24
C ALA A 52 3.22 5.40 1.15
N GLY A 53 3.98 4.51 0.50
CA GLY A 53 3.43 3.57 -0.48
C GLY A 53 2.44 2.58 0.15
N GLU A 54 2.73 2.08 1.35
CA GLU A 54 1.86 1.17 2.08
C GLU A 54 0.59 1.88 2.57
N ALA A 55 0.69 3.14 3.00
CA ALA A 55 -0.47 3.96 3.36
C ALA A 55 -1.41 4.19 2.17
N LEU A 56 -0.83 4.53 1.01
CA LEU A 56 -1.58 4.68 -0.25
C LEU A 56 -2.26 3.37 -0.65
N ARG A 57 -1.55 2.25 -0.58
CA ARG A 57 -2.09 0.92 -0.89
C ARG A 57 -3.23 0.53 0.06
N ALA A 58 -3.08 0.82 1.36
CA ALA A 58 -4.12 0.55 2.33
C ALA A 58 -5.40 1.35 2.06
N ASP A 59 -5.30 2.60 1.59
CA ASP A 59 -6.47 3.38 1.17
C ASP A 59 -7.10 2.85 -0.12
N TYR A 60 -6.28 2.42 -1.10
CA TYR A 60 -6.77 1.77 -2.32
C TYR A 60 -7.58 0.49 -2.02
N GLU A 61 -7.05 -0.37 -1.14
CA GLU A 61 -7.70 -1.62 -0.73
C GLU A 61 -8.97 -1.34 0.09
N ARG A 62 -8.93 -0.39 1.03
CA ARG A 62 -10.10 0.02 1.84
C ARG A 62 -11.20 0.69 1.04
N ALA A 63 -10.84 1.43 -0.01
CA ALA A 63 -11.79 2.05 -0.92
C ALA A 63 -12.50 1.02 -1.83
N GLN A 64 -12.05 -0.25 -1.82
CA GLN A 64 -12.49 -1.31 -2.71
C GLN A 64 -12.38 -0.94 -4.20
N LEU A 65 -11.33 -0.21 -4.56
CA LEU A 65 -11.08 0.21 -5.94
C LEU A 65 -10.51 -0.91 -6.84
N SER A 66 -10.27 -2.10 -6.27
CA SER A 66 -9.87 -3.29 -7.03
C SER A 66 -11.07 -4.00 -7.68
N PRO A 67 -10.90 -4.61 -8.87
CA PRO A 67 -11.95 -5.41 -9.49
C PRO A 67 -12.41 -6.53 -8.55
N ASN A 68 -13.70 -6.56 -8.21
CA ASN A 68 -14.26 -7.54 -7.30
C ASN A 68 -14.79 -8.74 -8.10
N VAL A 69 -13.91 -9.71 -8.41
CA VAL A 69 -14.20 -10.82 -9.34
C VAL A 69 -14.85 -12.03 -8.64
N THR A 70 -14.96 -12.02 -7.30
CA THR A 70 -15.51 -13.13 -6.51
C THR A 70 -16.49 -12.66 -5.44
N MET A 71 -17.47 -13.50 -5.07
CA MET A 71 -18.33 -13.27 -3.89
C MET A 71 -17.47 -13.06 -2.63
N ARG A 72 -17.78 -12.01 -1.86
CA ARG A 72 -17.02 -11.61 -0.67
C ARG A 72 -17.63 -12.25 0.58
N TRP A 73 -16.87 -13.09 1.27
CA TRP A 73 -17.26 -13.81 2.49
C TRP A 73 -16.86 -13.10 3.79
N ASP A 74 -16.77 -11.77 3.79
CA ASP A 74 -16.35 -11.04 4.99
C ASP A 74 -17.50 -11.06 6.02
N PRO A 75 -17.30 -11.58 7.24
CA PRO A 75 -18.35 -11.58 8.25
C PRO A 75 -18.77 -10.14 8.56
N VAL A 76 -20.02 -9.81 8.24
CA VAL A 76 -20.65 -8.55 8.62
C VAL A 76 -20.73 -8.53 10.16
N ARG A 77 -19.67 -8.06 10.82
CA ARG A 77 -19.69 -7.80 12.26
C ARG A 77 -20.44 -6.49 12.50
N ILE A 78 -21.74 -6.62 12.74
CA ILE A 78 -22.54 -5.55 13.33
C ILE A 78 -22.06 -5.41 14.77
N LYS A 79 -21.14 -4.47 15.04
CA LYS A 79 -20.79 -4.09 16.42
C LYS A 79 -21.98 -3.32 16.99
N THR A 80 -22.76 -3.96 17.86
CA THR A 80 -23.95 -3.37 18.51
C THR A 80 -23.63 -2.52 19.74
N THR A 81 -22.38 -2.09 19.92
CA THR A 81 -21.96 -1.35 21.12
C THR A 81 -21.12 -0.14 20.76
N GLY A 82 -21.80 1.01 20.66
CA GLY A 82 -21.37 2.25 21.30
C GLY A 82 -20.06 2.92 20.86
N ASP A 83 -19.64 2.81 19.61
CA ASP A 83 -18.58 3.67 19.09
C ASP A 83 -19.18 4.67 18.09
N THR A 84 -19.22 5.94 18.48
CA THR A 84 -19.52 7.08 17.60
C THR A 84 -18.40 7.21 16.57
N GLY A 85 -18.44 6.35 15.56
CA GLY A 85 -17.47 6.28 14.49
C GLY A 85 -18.13 5.87 13.19
N LEU A 86 -17.59 6.41 12.09
CA LEU A 86 -18.10 6.27 10.73
C LEU A 86 -18.58 4.85 10.43
N ASN A 87 -19.75 4.70 9.83
CA ASN A 87 -20.26 3.41 9.36
C ASN A 87 -19.34 2.81 8.28
N ALA A 88 -19.51 1.53 7.93
CA ALA A 88 -18.60 0.85 6.99
C ALA A 88 -18.50 1.57 5.62
N SER A 89 -19.63 2.09 5.12
CA SER A 89 -19.69 2.85 3.86
C SER A 89 -18.99 4.20 3.98
N GLU A 90 -19.17 4.90 5.09
CA GLU A 90 -18.49 6.17 5.38
C GLU A 90 -16.97 5.99 5.48
N ARG A 91 -16.50 4.89 6.07
CA ARG A 91 -15.07 4.54 6.09
C ARG A 91 -14.52 4.27 4.69
N GLN A 92 -15.29 3.61 3.82
CA GLN A 92 -14.91 3.39 2.42
C GLN A 92 -14.83 4.71 1.64
N ILE A 93 -15.83 5.59 1.81
CA ILE A 93 -15.85 6.93 1.20
C ILE A 93 -14.65 7.74 1.66
N ALA A 94 -14.36 7.76 2.97
CA ALA A 94 -13.22 8.47 3.52
C ALA A 94 -11.87 7.89 3.02
N ALA A 95 -11.76 6.58 2.85
CA ALA A 95 -10.57 5.96 2.25
C ALA A 95 -10.41 6.36 0.78
N LYS A 96 -11.50 6.36 0.00
CA LYS A 96 -11.49 6.80 -1.40
C LYS A 96 -11.08 8.27 -1.51
N GLN A 97 -11.65 9.15 -0.70
CA GLN A 97 -11.29 10.58 -0.70
C GLN A 97 -9.82 10.81 -0.37
N ARG A 98 -9.26 10.06 0.61
CA ARG A 98 -7.83 10.13 0.94
C ARG A 98 -6.95 9.60 -0.19
N PHE A 99 -7.33 8.49 -0.82
CA PHE A 99 -6.63 7.95 -1.99
C PHE A 99 -6.63 8.95 -3.16
N ASP A 100 -7.80 9.46 -3.54
CA ASP A 100 -7.94 10.44 -4.63
C ASP A 100 -7.14 11.72 -4.31
N GLY A 101 -7.18 12.19 -3.06
CA GLY A 101 -6.36 13.31 -2.58
C GLY A 101 -4.86 13.06 -2.71
N ALA A 102 -4.38 11.87 -2.35
CA ALA A 102 -2.97 11.50 -2.47
C ALA A 102 -2.50 11.41 -3.93
N MET A 103 -3.32 10.84 -4.81
CA MET A 103 -3.03 10.75 -6.25
C MET A 103 -2.98 12.14 -6.90
N ASN A 104 -3.95 13.00 -6.56
CA ASN A 104 -3.96 14.40 -7.00
C ASN A 104 -2.75 15.19 -6.48
N ALA A 105 -2.32 14.95 -5.23
CA ALA A 105 -1.14 15.60 -4.65
C ALA A 105 0.18 15.14 -5.30
N ALA A 106 0.25 13.90 -5.78
CA ALA A 106 1.37 13.41 -6.59
C ALA A 106 1.43 14.14 -7.94
N GLY A 107 0.28 14.37 -8.56
CA GLY A 107 0.13 15.14 -9.79
C GLY A 107 0.27 14.31 -11.07
N LYS A 108 -0.15 14.94 -12.17
CA LYS A 108 -0.25 14.31 -13.50
C LYS A 108 1.08 13.68 -13.93
N GLY A 109 1.04 12.43 -14.36
CA GLY A 109 2.19 11.64 -14.80
C GLY A 109 2.96 10.93 -13.67
N LEU A 110 2.86 11.39 -12.42
CA LEU A 110 3.38 10.66 -11.25
C LEU A 110 2.32 9.71 -10.67
N GLU A 111 1.05 10.09 -10.78
CA GLU A 111 -0.08 9.23 -10.43
C GLU A 111 -0.08 7.90 -11.20
N ASP A 112 0.31 7.90 -12.47
CA ASP A 112 0.30 6.70 -13.31
C ASP A 112 1.30 5.63 -12.82
N VAL A 113 2.50 6.04 -12.40
CA VAL A 113 3.50 5.10 -11.86
C VAL A 113 3.11 4.61 -10.46
N LEU A 114 2.48 5.45 -9.64
CA LEU A 114 1.94 5.04 -8.34
C LEU A 114 0.86 3.99 -8.53
N TRP A 115 -0.10 4.24 -9.42
CA TRP A 115 -1.17 3.29 -9.71
C TRP A 115 -0.60 1.94 -10.16
N ARG A 116 0.33 1.94 -11.12
CA ARG A 116 0.92 0.71 -11.67
C ARG A 116 1.70 -0.09 -10.63
N VAL A 117 2.59 0.57 -9.89
CA VAL A 117 3.55 -0.12 -9.04
C VAL A 117 2.97 -0.41 -7.65
N VAL A 118 2.26 0.56 -7.06
CA VAL A 118 1.73 0.45 -5.69
C VAL A 118 0.40 -0.31 -5.68
N CYS A 119 -0.52 0.02 -6.59
CA CYS A 119 -1.85 -0.56 -6.61
C CYS A 119 -1.93 -1.82 -7.48
N ALA A 120 -1.46 -1.78 -8.73
CA ALA A 120 -1.53 -2.92 -9.65
C ALA A 120 -0.41 -3.96 -9.44
N GLY A 121 0.60 -3.64 -8.64
CA GLY A 121 1.71 -4.56 -8.33
C GLY A 121 2.64 -4.83 -9.51
N GLU A 122 2.67 -3.94 -10.51
CA GLU A 122 3.58 -4.05 -11.65
C GLU A 122 5.03 -3.79 -11.23
N GLY A 123 5.96 -4.63 -11.70
CA GLY A 123 7.39 -4.36 -11.54
C GLY A 123 7.82 -3.13 -12.34
N LEU A 124 8.83 -2.41 -11.85
CA LEU A 124 9.33 -1.18 -12.51
C LEU A 124 9.64 -1.33 -14.01
N PRO A 125 10.30 -2.39 -14.51
CA PRO A 125 10.55 -2.55 -15.94
C PRO A 125 9.27 -2.67 -16.78
N GLN A 126 8.23 -3.28 -16.21
CA GLN A 126 6.93 -3.40 -16.87
C GLN A 126 6.22 -2.05 -16.90
N ALA A 127 6.22 -1.33 -15.77
CA ALA A 127 5.65 0.02 -15.70
C ALA A 127 6.36 0.99 -16.66
N GLU A 128 7.69 0.95 -16.76
CA GLU A 128 8.47 1.76 -17.71
C GLU A 128 8.03 1.51 -19.15
N LYS A 129 7.89 0.24 -19.55
CA LYS A 129 7.44 -0.13 -20.89
C LYS A 129 6.03 0.38 -21.17
N THR A 130 5.12 0.24 -20.22
CA THR A 130 3.73 0.66 -20.43
C THR A 130 3.55 2.18 -20.41
N LEU A 131 4.39 2.91 -19.67
CA LEU A 131 4.40 4.37 -19.64
C LEU A 131 5.24 5.00 -20.77
N GLY A 132 5.91 4.19 -21.60
CA GLY A 132 6.76 4.68 -22.67
C GLY A 132 8.04 5.38 -22.18
N TRP A 133 8.50 5.04 -20.97
CA TRP A 133 9.70 5.64 -20.38
C TRP A 133 10.98 4.91 -20.79
N PRO A 134 12.13 5.62 -20.86
CA PRO A 134 13.42 4.98 -21.02
C PRO A 134 13.72 4.02 -19.87
N ALA A 135 14.43 2.95 -20.17
CA ALA A 135 14.81 1.95 -19.18
C ALA A 135 15.54 2.60 -17.98
N ARG A 136 15.28 2.09 -16.77
CA ARG A 136 15.87 2.53 -15.49
C ARG A 136 15.42 3.91 -15.00
N SER A 137 14.45 4.54 -15.65
CA SER A 137 13.89 5.83 -15.19
C SER A 137 12.89 5.66 -14.05
N GLY A 138 12.17 4.53 -14.01
CA GLY A 138 11.01 4.32 -13.15
C GLY A 138 11.34 4.39 -11.66
N LYS A 139 12.54 3.96 -11.25
CA LYS A 139 12.95 4.06 -9.82
C LYS A 139 13.00 5.50 -9.33
N LEU A 140 13.58 6.40 -10.13
CA LEU A 140 13.71 7.82 -9.75
C LEU A 140 12.32 8.48 -9.72
N VAL A 141 11.52 8.24 -10.74
CA VAL A 141 10.18 8.82 -10.85
C VAL A 141 9.25 8.30 -9.75
N LEU A 142 9.32 7.00 -9.42
CA LEU A 142 8.57 6.43 -8.30
C LEU A 142 8.96 7.06 -6.96
N LYS A 143 10.25 7.35 -6.73
CA LYS A 143 10.67 8.06 -5.50
C LYS A 143 10.07 9.46 -5.42
N LEU A 144 10.15 10.22 -6.50
CA LEU A 144 9.55 11.56 -6.59
C LEU A 144 8.04 11.52 -6.32
N ALA A 145 7.35 10.53 -6.88
CA ALA A 145 5.92 10.34 -6.65
C ALA A 145 5.62 9.99 -5.18
N LEU A 146 6.39 9.07 -4.59
CA LEU A 146 6.23 8.68 -3.19
C LEU A 146 6.59 9.79 -2.20
N GLU A 147 7.50 10.70 -2.54
CA GLU A 147 7.79 11.87 -1.71
C GLU A 147 6.57 12.78 -1.59
N ARG A 148 5.88 13.04 -2.69
CA ARG A 148 4.63 13.83 -2.70
C ARG A 148 3.53 13.17 -1.86
N VAL A 149 3.42 11.85 -1.96
CA VAL A 149 2.48 11.06 -1.17
C VAL A 149 2.86 11.06 0.31
N ALA A 150 4.15 10.95 0.63
CA ALA A 150 4.64 11.04 2.01
C ALA A 150 4.31 12.39 2.64
N ASP A 151 4.44 13.47 1.88
CA ASP A 151 4.07 14.82 2.33
C ASP A 151 2.55 14.94 2.54
N PHE A 152 1.74 14.40 1.63
CA PHE A 152 0.28 14.36 1.77
C PHE A 152 -0.17 13.63 3.04
N TYR A 153 0.39 12.44 3.30
CA TYR A 153 0.10 11.68 4.52
C TYR A 153 0.86 12.17 5.76
N ARG A 154 1.72 13.18 5.61
CA ARG A 154 2.56 13.75 6.68
C ARG A 154 3.46 12.72 7.37
N ILE A 155 3.94 11.76 6.59
CA ILE A 155 4.86 10.70 7.06
C ILE A 155 6.27 11.30 7.08
N ARG A 156 6.96 11.15 8.22
CA ARG A 156 8.30 11.68 8.48
C ARG A 156 9.35 10.58 8.45
#